data_AF-G0AJP2-F1
#
_entry.id   AF-G0AJP2-F1
#
_cell.length_a   1.000
_cell.length_b   1.000
_cell.length_c   1.000
_cell.angle_alpha   90.00
_cell.angle_beta   90.00
_cell.angle_gamma   90.00
#
_symmetry.space_group_name_H-M   'P 1'
#
loop_
_entity.id
_entity.type
_entity.pdbx_description
1 polymer ?
#
loop_
_entity_poly.entity_id
_entity_poly.type
_entity_poly.pdbx_seq_one_letter_code
_entity_poly.pdbx_strand_id
1 'polypeptide(L)'
;MPKNKRPVPRKSSVSPEDKDEAVTQQLCDLAIDLAEQDGDEAEGVAAGAVLQQAGIDFHKIIKKNLQQKKDDILYDAIERTKYADLDAWRFLKEQVEEASEILLVRRDEGKVLELNAFVVPFFAHARGGLKREQCFQDQEAFDALSASFKQAQLEGPDATVVLVSHAYHLDEIDSIRYSHLFEMNRDAFGAMADKKLAATAAIERSISGWPENLFGPDDDAVELRFLLGFSLKATDDAFYAVPEDEAAADVYFGAREQRFHGWTEQVAPLLKRCLVTDGSEIDLHFLYQDLFHGGKERGIAEYFTLQMMSELNHGLDQHGVAPSDASAVVGPADVRGEMVLRVNLYSKDGAALASSEKPLAAGADLQMEVDDTYDALRTIGVTTLAVAVRFEADGRPSEVQAYEVA
;
A
#
# COMPACT_ATOMS: atom_id res chain seq x y z
N MET A 1 -7.72 -49.68 55.02
CA MET A 1 -6.63 -49.47 54.04
C MET A 1 -7.06 -48.40 53.05
N PRO A 2 -6.37 -47.25 52.96
CA PRO A 2 -6.76 -46.17 52.05
C PRO A 2 -6.22 -46.43 50.64
N LYS A 3 -7.09 -46.31 49.63
CA LYS A 3 -6.75 -46.41 48.20
C LYS A 3 -6.19 -45.08 47.70
N ASN A 4 -4.88 -44.91 47.73
CA ASN A 4 -4.23 -43.80 47.02
C ASN A 4 -4.21 -44.08 45.52
N LYS A 5 -5.16 -43.50 44.77
CA LYS A 5 -5.06 -43.38 43.31
C LYS A 5 -4.01 -42.31 42.98
N ARG A 6 -2.91 -42.70 42.34
CA ARG A 6 -1.94 -41.76 41.77
C ARG A 6 -2.62 -40.92 40.67
N PRO A 7 -2.30 -39.63 40.53
CA PRO A 7 -2.84 -38.79 39.46
C PRO A 7 -2.42 -39.36 38.11
N VAL A 8 -3.36 -39.44 37.17
CA VAL A 8 -3.09 -39.82 35.77
C VAL A 8 -2.23 -38.71 35.14
N PRO A 9 -1.19 -39.03 34.34
CA PRO A 9 -0.39 -38.02 33.65
C PRO A 9 -1.29 -37.15 32.77
N ARG A 10 -1.20 -35.82 32.91
CA ARG A 10 -1.87 -34.89 31.99
C ARG A 10 -1.34 -35.18 30.57
N LYS A 11 -2.24 -35.34 29.60
CA LYS A 11 -1.90 -35.33 28.17
C LYS A 11 -1.00 -34.12 27.91
N SER A 12 0.14 -34.34 27.27
CA SER A 12 1.03 -33.28 26.79
C SER A 12 0.21 -32.28 25.99
N SER A 13 0.16 -31.04 26.47
CA SER A 13 -0.50 -29.94 25.75
C SER A 13 0.25 -29.67 24.45
N VAL A 14 -0.47 -29.55 23.34
CA VAL A 14 0.05 -29.06 22.05
C VAL A 14 0.82 -27.76 22.27
N SER A 15 2.02 -27.66 21.69
CA SER A 15 2.88 -26.48 21.87
C SER A 15 2.25 -25.23 21.24
N PRO A 16 2.65 -24.01 21.65
CA PRO A 16 2.20 -22.79 20.98
C PRO A 16 2.55 -22.75 19.49
N GLU A 17 3.75 -23.20 19.13
CA GLU A 17 4.23 -23.26 17.73
C GLU A 17 3.36 -24.19 16.88
N ASP A 18 3.03 -25.39 17.37
CA ASP A 18 2.15 -26.32 16.67
C ASP A 18 0.74 -25.75 16.45
N LYS A 19 0.28 -24.86 17.34
CA LYS A 19 -1.02 -24.20 17.21
C LYS A 19 -0.98 -23.09 16.18
N ASP A 20 0.11 -22.32 16.18
CA ASP A 20 0.27 -21.22 15.24
C ASP A 20 0.41 -21.79 13.82
N GLU A 21 1.20 -22.85 13.64
CA GLU A 21 1.29 -23.61 12.40
C GLU A 21 -0.07 -24.15 11.93
N ALA A 22 -0.85 -24.74 12.84
CA ALA A 22 -2.18 -25.25 12.49
C ALA A 22 -3.16 -24.13 12.08
N VAL A 23 -3.04 -22.94 12.68
CA VAL A 23 -3.85 -21.77 12.31
C VAL A 23 -3.40 -21.21 10.95
N THR A 24 -2.09 -21.14 10.70
CA THR A 24 -1.53 -20.72 9.41
C THR A 24 -2.03 -21.63 8.29
N GLN A 25 -1.94 -22.96 8.47
CA GLN A 25 -2.44 -23.91 7.47
C GLN A 25 -3.95 -23.78 7.27
N GLN A 26 -4.72 -23.62 8.35
CA GLN A 26 -6.17 -23.43 8.26
C GLN A 26 -6.55 -22.17 7.46
N LEU A 27 -5.80 -21.08 7.59
CA LEU A 27 -6.01 -19.87 6.78
C LEU A 27 -5.73 -20.13 5.30
N CYS A 28 -4.64 -20.86 4.99
CA CYS A 28 -4.29 -21.21 3.61
C CYS A 28 -5.39 -22.07 2.96
N ASP A 29 -5.83 -23.13 3.64
CA ASP A 29 -6.85 -24.06 3.13
C ASP A 29 -8.17 -23.32 2.87
N LEU A 30 -8.61 -22.47 3.81
CA LEU A 30 -9.82 -21.67 3.65
C LEU A 30 -9.71 -20.65 2.52
N ALA A 31 -8.54 -20.03 2.32
CA ALA A 31 -8.34 -19.08 1.22
C ALA A 31 -8.44 -19.77 -0.14
N ILE A 32 -7.85 -20.96 -0.28
CA ILE A 32 -7.94 -21.76 -1.51
C ILE A 32 -9.40 -22.16 -1.77
N ASP A 33 -10.08 -22.73 -0.77
CA ASP A 33 -11.48 -23.15 -0.89
C ASP A 33 -12.40 -22.00 -1.30
N LEU A 34 -12.15 -20.78 -0.80
CA LEU A 34 -12.94 -19.59 -1.10
C LEU A 34 -12.61 -18.98 -2.46
N ALA A 35 -11.33 -18.90 -2.83
CA ALA A 35 -10.89 -18.33 -4.11
C ALA A 35 -11.35 -19.17 -5.31
N GLU A 36 -11.33 -20.51 -5.19
CA GLU A 36 -11.84 -21.41 -6.25
C GLU A 36 -13.33 -21.21 -6.55
N GLN A 37 -14.10 -20.65 -5.61
CA GLN A 37 -15.56 -20.57 -5.67
C GLN A 37 -16.11 -19.18 -5.97
N ASP A 38 -15.27 -18.15 -6.00
CA ASP A 38 -15.64 -16.81 -6.49
C ASP A 38 -15.91 -16.83 -8.03
N GLY A 39 -15.51 -17.89 -8.73
CA GLY A 39 -15.74 -18.10 -10.17
C GLY A 39 -16.89 -19.04 -10.54
N ASP A 40 -17.37 -19.89 -9.62
CA ASP A 40 -18.40 -20.92 -9.87
C ASP A 40 -19.65 -20.64 -9.03
N GLU A 41 -20.80 -20.41 -9.66
CA GLU A 41 -22.09 -20.34 -8.96
C GLU A 41 -22.30 -21.66 -8.18
N ALA A 42 -22.13 -21.63 -6.87
CA ALA A 42 -22.27 -22.81 -6.02
C ALA A 42 -23.64 -23.48 -6.22
N GLU A 43 -23.67 -24.57 -6.99
CA GLU A 43 -24.89 -25.31 -7.31
C GLU A 43 -25.44 -26.02 -6.06
N GLY A 44 -26.30 -25.33 -5.30
CA GLY A 44 -27.15 -25.91 -4.28
C GLY A 44 -27.08 -25.24 -2.90
N VAL A 45 -28.23 -25.17 -2.22
CA VAL A 45 -28.43 -24.48 -0.92
C VAL A 45 -27.48 -25.00 0.19
N ALA A 46 -27.13 -26.29 0.16
CA ALA A 46 -26.22 -26.88 1.15
C ALA A 46 -24.75 -26.50 0.89
N ALA A 47 -24.32 -26.40 -0.37
CA ALA A 47 -22.98 -25.94 -0.73
C ALA A 47 -22.81 -24.46 -0.37
N GLY A 48 -23.80 -23.62 -0.70
CA GLY A 48 -23.80 -22.20 -0.31
C GLY A 48 -23.75 -21.97 1.20
N ALA A 49 -24.43 -22.80 2.01
CA ALA A 49 -24.38 -22.68 3.46
C ALA A 49 -23.01 -23.06 4.06
N VAL A 50 -22.33 -24.05 3.48
CA VAL A 50 -20.98 -24.45 3.91
C VAL A 50 -19.98 -23.34 3.57
N LEU A 51 -20.07 -22.76 2.38
CA LEU A 51 -19.22 -21.65 1.94
C LEU A 51 -19.40 -20.41 2.81
N GLN A 52 -20.65 -20.05 3.08
CA GLN A 52 -20.93 -18.93 3.95
C GLN A 52 -20.31 -19.14 5.34
N GLN A 53 -20.37 -20.35 5.87
CA GLN A 53 -19.74 -20.68 7.14
C GLN A 53 -18.21 -20.64 7.06
N ALA A 54 -17.61 -21.12 5.96
CA ALA A 54 -16.18 -21.04 5.71
C ALA A 54 -15.70 -19.58 5.66
N GLY A 55 -16.40 -18.71 4.92
CA GLY A 55 -16.12 -17.28 4.88
C GLY A 55 -16.23 -16.62 6.25
N ILE A 56 -17.29 -16.94 7.03
CA ILE A 56 -17.43 -16.43 8.40
C ILE A 56 -16.26 -16.86 9.29
N ASP A 57 -15.83 -18.12 9.19
CA ASP A 57 -14.75 -18.64 10.03
C ASP A 57 -13.38 -18.10 9.61
N PHE A 58 -13.15 -17.93 8.31
CA PHE A 58 -11.99 -17.26 7.74
C PHE A 58 -11.81 -15.84 8.32
N HIS A 59 -12.85 -15.00 8.22
CA HIS A 59 -12.83 -13.64 8.77
C HIS A 59 -12.63 -13.61 10.29
N LYS A 60 -13.21 -14.57 11.03
CA LYS A 60 -12.97 -14.68 12.48
C LYS A 60 -11.52 -14.98 12.80
N ILE A 61 -10.85 -15.82 12.02
CA ILE A 61 -9.44 -16.17 12.25
C ILE A 61 -8.56 -14.95 11.99
N ILE A 62 -8.75 -14.25 10.86
CA ILE A 62 -8.02 -13.01 10.54
C ILE A 62 -8.18 -11.99 11.68
N LYS A 63 -9.43 -11.65 12.03
CA LYS A 63 -9.71 -10.66 13.08
C LYS A 63 -9.13 -11.06 14.44
N LYS A 64 -9.16 -12.34 14.77
CA LYS A 64 -8.56 -12.85 16.01
C LYS A 64 -7.05 -12.69 16.02
N ASN A 65 -6.36 -12.96 14.90
CA ASN A 65 -4.92 -12.79 14.80
C ASN A 65 -4.51 -11.32 14.85
N LEU A 66 -5.25 -10.41 14.19
CA LEU A 66 -5.07 -8.97 14.31
C LEU A 66 -5.20 -8.50 15.77
N GLN A 67 -6.27 -8.93 16.47
CA GLN A 67 -6.48 -8.60 17.89
C GLN A 67 -5.40 -9.15 18.82
N GLN A 68 -4.81 -10.30 18.48
CA GLN A 68 -3.77 -10.95 19.25
C GLN A 68 -2.36 -10.53 18.84
N LYS A 69 -2.23 -9.59 17.88
CA LYS A 69 -0.97 -9.13 17.28
C LYS A 69 -0.11 -10.27 16.73
N LYS A 70 -0.76 -11.27 16.13
CA LYS A 70 -0.11 -12.42 15.51
C LYS A 70 0.11 -12.18 14.02
N ASP A 71 0.82 -11.10 13.69
CA ASP A 71 1.12 -10.73 12.31
C ASP A 71 1.90 -11.83 11.59
N ASP A 72 2.81 -12.52 12.29
CA ASP A 72 3.64 -13.58 11.68
C ASP A 72 2.78 -14.72 11.11
N ILE A 73 1.66 -15.08 11.75
CA ILE A 73 0.70 -16.06 11.19
C ILE A 73 0.08 -15.54 9.88
N LEU A 74 -0.26 -14.26 9.82
CA LEU A 74 -0.91 -13.66 8.65
C LEU A 74 0.07 -13.56 7.49
N TYR A 75 1.28 -13.06 7.73
CA TYR A 75 2.34 -12.99 6.72
C TYR A 75 2.77 -14.38 6.26
N ASP A 76 2.93 -15.35 7.16
CA ASP A 76 3.29 -16.72 6.79
C ASP A 76 2.18 -17.38 5.96
N ALA A 77 0.91 -17.13 6.26
CA ALA A 77 -0.20 -17.66 5.47
C ALA A 77 -0.21 -17.07 4.05
N ILE A 78 -0.03 -15.75 3.92
CA ILE A 78 0.08 -15.06 2.63
C ILE A 78 1.29 -15.58 1.84
N GLU A 79 2.47 -15.71 2.46
CA GLU A 79 3.65 -16.18 1.75
C GLU A 79 3.51 -17.66 1.32
N ARG A 80 2.82 -18.50 2.09
CA ARG A 80 2.55 -19.89 1.70
C ARG A 80 1.56 -19.99 0.54
N THR A 81 0.48 -19.21 0.56
CA THR A 81 -0.50 -19.22 -0.53
C THR A 81 0.12 -18.75 -1.83
N LYS A 82 1.03 -17.77 -1.81
CA LYS A 82 1.76 -17.28 -2.99
C LYS A 82 2.41 -18.37 -3.84
N TYR A 83 2.94 -19.43 -3.23
CA TYR A 83 3.55 -20.56 -3.95
C TYR A 83 2.60 -21.75 -4.17
N ALA A 84 1.44 -21.74 -3.53
CA ALA A 84 0.44 -22.80 -3.63
C ALA A 84 -0.58 -22.48 -4.73
N ASP A 85 -1.15 -21.28 -4.71
CA ASP A 85 -2.20 -20.81 -5.60
C ASP A 85 -2.24 -19.26 -5.62
N LEU A 86 -2.07 -18.65 -6.80
CA LEU A 86 -1.98 -17.19 -6.94
C LEU A 86 -3.30 -16.47 -6.69
N ASP A 87 -4.44 -17.09 -7.00
CA ASP A 87 -5.75 -16.49 -6.78
C ASP A 87 -6.10 -16.52 -5.29
N ALA A 88 -5.81 -17.63 -4.61
CA ALA A 88 -5.92 -17.73 -3.15
C ALA A 88 -4.98 -16.76 -2.43
N TRP A 89 -3.78 -16.53 -2.99
CA TRP A 89 -2.85 -15.53 -2.48
C TRP A 89 -3.41 -14.11 -2.55
N ARG A 90 -3.91 -13.69 -3.72
CA ARG A 90 -4.55 -12.38 -3.91
C ARG A 90 -5.73 -12.21 -2.96
N PHE A 91 -6.63 -13.19 -2.95
CA PHE A 91 -7.80 -13.21 -2.06
C PHE A 91 -7.41 -13.07 -0.58
N LEU A 92 -6.47 -13.90 -0.09
CA LEU A 92 -6.05 -13.84 1.31
C LEU A 92 -5.40 -12.49 1.65
N LYS A 93 -4.53 -11.97 0.78
CA LYS A 93 -3.86 -10.67 0.98
C LYS A 93 -4.90 -9.56 1.09
N GLU A 94 -5.81 -9.45 0.13
CA GLU A 94 -6.87 -8.44 0.10
C GLU A 94 -7.74 -8.51 1.36
N GLN A 95 -8.15 -9.70 1.78
CA GLN A 95 -9.00 -9.88 2.96
C GLN A 95 -8.28 -9.54 4.28
N VAL A 96 -6.97 -9.80 4.38
CA VAL A 96 -6.17 -9.39 5.54
C VAL A 96 -5.97 -7.88 5.56
N GLU A 97 -5.70 -7.27 4.40
CA GLU A 97 -5.54 -5.83 4.22
C GLU A 97 -6.82 -5.09 4.60
N GLU A 98 -7.96 -5.47 4.02
CA GLU A 98 -9.27 -4.92 4.30
C GLU A 98 -9.60 -5.01 5.79
N ALA A 99 -9.43 -6.20 6.41
CA ALA A 99 -9.71 -6.40 7.83
C ALA A 99 -8.81 -5.59 8.77
N SER A 100 -7.63 -5.16 8.30
CA SER A 100 -6.69 -4.36 9.06
C SER A 100 -6.97 -2.86 8.95
N GLU A 101 -7.41 -2.37 7.79
CA GLU A 101 -7.59 -0.96 7.50
C GLU A 101 -9.05 -0.47 7.61
N ILE A 102 -10.02 -1.40 7.62
CA ILE A 102 -11.44 -1.13 7.83
C ILE A 102 -11.93 -1.67 9.18
N LEU A 103 -12.59 -0.82 9.96
CA LEU A 103 -13.20 -1.17 11.23
C LEU A 103 -14.70 -0.88 11.22
N LEU A 104 -15.51 -1.94 11.18
CA LEU A 104 -16.96 -1.87 11.36
C LEU A 104 -17.32 -1.86 12.85
N VAL A 105 -18.03 -0.82 13.28
CA VAL A 105 -18.52 -0.66 14.66
C VAL A 105 -20.02 -0.46 14.68
N ARG A 106 -20.73 -1.29 15.43
CA ARG A 106 -22.13 -1.10 15.76
C ARG A 106 -22.24 -0.56 17.18
N ARG A 107 -22.80 0.64 17.34
CA ARG A 107 -23.18 1.19 18.66
C ARG A 107 -24.65 0.86 18.91
N ASP A 108 -24.96 0.03 19.91
CA ASP A 108 -26.33 -0.28 20.39
C ASP A 108 -27.42 -0.30 19.29
N GLU A 109 -28.55 0.39 19.47
CA GLU A 109 -29.65 0.55 18.50
C GLU A 109 -29.32 1.51 17.32
N GLY A 110 -28.05 1.87 17.15
CA GLY A 110 -27.58 2.84 16.16
C GLY A 110 -27.18 2.23 14.82
N LYS A 111 -26.87 3.12 13.87
CA LYS A 111 -26.32 2.77 12.56
C LYS A 111 -24.98 2.03 12.71
N VAL A 112 -24.68 1.15 11.76
CA VAL A 112 -23.34 0.60 11.63
C VAL A 112 -22.44 1.70 11.08
N LEU A 113 -21.35 1.95 11.79
CA LEU A 113 -20.31 2.88 11.37
C LEU A 113 -19.14 2.11 10.81
N GLU A 114 -18.52 2.68 9.79
CA GLU A 114 -17.31 2.20 9.16
C GLU A 114 -16.22 3.24 9.36
N LEU A 115 -15.09 2.81 9.91
CA LEU A 115 -13.88 3.59 9.99
C LEU A 115 -12.84 3.03 9.03
N ASN A 116 -12.28 3.89 8.18
CA ASN A 116 -11.24 3.53 7.22
C ASN A 116 -9.96 4.31 7.51
N ALA A 117 -8.83 3.62 7.54
CA ALA A 117 -7.53 4.25 7.39
C ALA A 117 -7.24 4.51 5.91
N PHE A 118 -6.77 5.71 5.59
CA PHE A 118 -6.42 6.10 4.22
C PHE A 118 -5.10 6.85 4.21
N VAL A 119 -4.42 6.83 3.06
CA VAL A 119 -3.23 7.66 2.84
C VAL A 119 -3.37 8.51 1.59
N VAL A 120 -2.72 9.68 1.62
CA VAL A 120 -2.44 10.48 0.43
C VAL A 120 -0.92 10.56 0.28
N PRO A 121 -0.34 9.74 -0.62
CA PRO A 121 1.08 9.84 -0.93
C PRO A 121 1.35 11.13 -1.71
N PHE A 122 2.51 11.73 -1.51
CA PHE A 122 2.96 12.87 -2.28
C PHE A 122 4.48 12.94 -2.34
N PHE A 123 5.02 13.46 -3.44
CA PHE A 123 6.42 13.85 -3.56
C PHE A 123 6.59 15.30 -3.15
N ALA A 124 7.52 15.52 -2.24
CA ALA A 124 8.00 16.84 -1.86
C ALA A 124 9.32 17.12 -2.57
N HIS A 125 9.34 18.15 -3.40
CA HIS A 125 10.55 18.66 -4.04
C HIS A 125 11.02 19.87 -3.24
N ALA A 126 12.14 19.74 -2.54
CA ALA A 126 12.65 20.79 -1.66
C ALA A 126 14.17 20.87 -1.72
N ARG A 127 14.71 22.09 -1.73
CA ARG A 127 16.16 22.30 -1.65
C ARG A 127 16.67 21.90 -0.27
N GLY A 128 17.64 20.99 -0.22
CA GLY A 128 18.22 20.44 1.01
C GLY A 128 17.32 19.51 1.79
N GLY A 129 16.21 19.05 1.19
CA GLY A 129 15.26 18.14 1.82
C GLY A 129 14.39 18.76 2.92
N LEU A 130 13.37 18.02 3.31
CA LEU A 130 12.46 18.36 4.39
C LEU A 130 13.14 18.25 5.76
N LYS A 131 12.71 19.11 6.69
CA LYS A 131 13.18 19.13 8.08
C LYS A 131 12.02 18.83 9.02
N ARG A 132 12.09 17.70 9.72
CA ARG A 132 11.01 17.19 10.56
C ARG A 132 10.52 18.22 11.58
N GLU A 133 11.43 18.96 12.19
CA GLU A 133 11.16 19.99 13.19
C GLU A 133 10.38 21.20 12.65
N GLN A 134 10.33 21.38 11.33
CA GLN A 134 9.55 22.43 10.69
C GLN A 134 8.13 21.98 10.38
N CYS A 135 7.89 20.68 10.30
CA CYS A 135 6.61 20.16 9.87
C CYS A 135 5.52 20.34 10.94
N PHE A 136 4.31 20.59 10.45
CA PHE A 136 3.02 20.75 11.12
C PHE A 136 3.02 21.76 12.28
N GLN A 137 3.82 22.82 12.19
CA GLN A 137 3.82 23.91 13.17
C GLN A 137 2.69 24.94 12.95
N ASP A 138 2.15 25.01 11.73
CA ASP A 138 1.05 25.91 11.37
C ASP A 138 -0.32 25.22 11.58
N GLN A 139 -0.88 25.38 12.78
CA GLN A 139 -2.14 24.74 13.15
C GLN A 139 -3.33 25.20 12.28
N GLU A 140 -3.35 26.47 11.86
CA GLU A 140 -4.44 26.98 11.03
C GLU A 140 -4.42 26.34 9.64
N ALA A 141 -3.24 26.21 9.04
CA ALA A 141 -3.08 25.51 7.77
C ALA A 141 -3.47 24.03 7.90
N PHE A 142 -3.07 23.37 8.99
CA PHE A 142 -3.41 21.97 9.23
C PHE A 142 -4.90 21.73 9.46
N ASP A 143 -5.57 22.59 10.22
CA ASP A 143 -7.03 22.50 10.43
C ASP A 143 -7.78 22.73 9.11
N ALA A 144 -7.33 23.69 8.29
CA ALA A 144 -7.88 23.92 6.97
C ALA A 144 -7.66 22.73 6.01
N LEU A 145 -6.46 22.13 6.04
CA LEU A 145 -6.14 20.92 5.28
C LEU A 145 -7.05 19.76 5.70
N SER A 146 -7.24 19.55 7.00
CA SER A 146 -8.12 18.49 7.52
C SER A 146 -9.58 18.68 7.10
N ALA A 147 -10.08 19.91 7.18
CA ALA A 147 -11.45 20.24 6.76
C ALA A 147 -11.67 20.15 5.24
N SER A 148 -10.62 20.28 4.44
CA SER A 148 -10.70 20.34 2.98
C SER A 148 -11.24 19.06 2.35
N PHE A 149 -11.01 17.88 2.94
CA PHE A 149 -11.50 16.59 2.44
C PHE A 149 -13.03 16.58 2.28
N LYS A 150 -13.75 17.16 3.23
CA LYS A 150 -15.21 17.29 3.15
C LYS A 150 -15.65 18.42 2.24
N GLN A 151 -14.92 19.54 2.23
CA GLN A 151 -15.24 20.69 1.39
C GLN A 151 -15.13 20.37 -0.10
N ALA A 152 -14.11 19.59 -0.47
CA ALA A 152 -13.87 19.11 -1.83
C ALA A 152 -14.68 17.84 -2.16
N GLN A 153 -15.50 17.33 -1.23
CA GLN A 153 -16.29 16.11 -1.41
C GLN A 153 -15.43 14.89 -1.80
N LEU A 154 -14.25 14.77 -1.19
CA LEU A 154 -13.49 13.51 -1.17
C LEU A 154 -14.07 12.55 -0.13
N GLU A 155 -14.67 13.11 0.91
CA GLU A 155 -15.45 12.42 1.93
C GLU A 155 -16.84 13.05 2.04
N GLY A 156 -17.82 12.23 2.46
CA GLY A 156 -19.22 12.62 2.57
C GLY A 156 -19.44 13.76 3.58
N PRO A 157 -20.52 14.56 3.42
CA PRO A 157 -20.77 15.73 4.25
C PRO A 157 -21.03 15.38 5.73
N ASP A 158 -21.49 14.16 6.02
CA ASP A 158 -21.74 13.67 7.38
C ASP A 158 -20.59 12.82 7.93
N ALA A 159 -19.55 12.54 7.14
CA ALA A 159 -18.38 11.83 7.60
C ALA A 159 -17.58 12.68 8.60
N THR A 160 -16.90 12.01 9.51
CA THR A 160 -15.85 12.62 10.34
C THR A 160 -14.51 12.24 9.74
N VAL A 161 -13.62 13.20 9.53
CA VAL A 161 -12.28 12.99 8.96
C VAL A 161 -11.27 13.53 9.95
N VAL A 162 -10.22 12.75 10.23
CA VAL A 162 -9.09 13.17 11.07
C VAL A 162 -7.81 12.85 10.32
N LEU A 163 -6.88 13.80 10.28
CA LEU A 163 -5.52 13.57 9.80
C LEU A 163 -4.57 13.45 11.00
N VAL A 164 -3.54 12.63 10.85
CA VAL A 164 -2.40 12.67 11.75
C VAL A 164 -1.55 13.87 11.39
N SER A 165 -1.16 14.67 12.39
CA SER A 165 -0.33 15.88 12.20
C SER A 165 1.15 15.51 12.01
N HIS A 166 1.43 14.74 10.95
CA HIS A 166 2.75 14.21 10.61
C HIS A 166 2.81 13.88 9.13
N ALA A 167 3.95 14.13 8.50
CA ALA A 167 4.25 13.66 7.14
C ALA A 167 5.08 12.40 7.29
N TYR A 168 4.43 11.25 7.09
CA TYR A 168 5.09 9.97 7.30
C TYR A 168 6.18 9.76 6.26
N HIS A 169 7.36 9.35 6.72
CA HIS A 169 8.41 8.82 5.86
C HIS A 169 8.03 7.42 5.35
N LEU A 170 8.62 6.99 4.22
CA LEU A 170 8.43 5.63 3.69
C LEU A 170 8.70 4.56 4.75
N ASP A 171 9.86 4.57 5.39
CA ASP A 171 10.20 3.65 6.50
C ASP A 171 9.16 3.62 7.62
N GLU A 172 8.55 4.77 7.96
CA GLU A 172 7.51 4.82 8.99
C GLU A 172 6.23 4.13 8.50
N ILE A 173 5.75 4.45 7.28
CA ILE A 173 4.59 3.77 6.66
C ILE A 173 4.86 2.27 6.50
N ASP A 174 6.06 1.89 6.08
CA ASP A 174 6.40 0.51 5.82
C ASP A 174 6.44 -0.33 7.10
N SER A 175 6.83 0.29 8.22
CA SER A 175 6.85 -0.36 9.53
C SER A 175 5.46 -0.67 10.13
N ILE A 176 4.38 -0.09 9.59
CA ILE A 176 3.01 -0.31 10.07
C ILE A 176 2.52 -1.68 9.57
N ARG A 177 2.61 -2.69 10.43
CA ARG A 177 2.07 -4.05 10.18
C ARG A 177 0.54 -4.09 10.31
N TYR A 178 -0.08 -5.17 9.82
CA TYR A 178 -1.55 -5.34 9.85
C TYR A 178 -2.16 -5.14 11.24
N SER A 179 -1.63 -5.79 12.28
CA SER A 179 -2.16 -5.63 13.64
C SER A 179 -1.95 -4.24 14.22
N HIS A 180 -0.89 -3.54 13.82
CA HIS A 180 -0.64 -2.16 14.23
C HIS A 180 -1.65 -1.21 13.61
N LEU A 181 -1.91 -1.31 12.29
CA LEU A 181 -2.95 -0.54 11.62
C LEU A 181 -4.34 -0.80 12.23
N PHE A 182 -4.64 -2.07 12.52
CA PHE A 182 -5.89 -2.45 13.18
C PHE A 182 -6.03 -1.80 14.57
N GLU A 183 -4.93 -1.67 15.34
CA GLU A 183 -4.93 -0.92 16.59
C GLU A 183 -5.09 0.58 16.40
N MET A 184 -4.44 1.16 15.39
CA MET A 184 -4.58 2.58 15.05
C MET A 184 -6.02 2.94 14.69
N ASN A 185 -6.72 2.07 13.98
CA ASN A 185 -8.16 2.22 13.70
C ASN A 185 -9.02 2.27 14.97
N ARG A 186 -8.65 1.50 16.01
CA ARG A 186 -9.35 1.55 17.30
C ARG A 186 -9.07 2.83 18.08
N ASP A 187 -7.84 3.31 18.02
CA ASP A 187 -7.45 4.59 18.59
C ASP A 187 -8.17 5.76 17.91
N ALA A 188 -8.17 5.78 16.58
CA ALA A 188 -8.88 6.76 15.78
C ALA A 188 -10.39 6.73 16.06
N PHE A 189 -11.00 5.54 16.12
CA PHE A 189 -12.41 5.41 16.48
C PHE A 189 -12.70 6.02 17.86
N GLY A 190 -11.87 5.72 18.86
CA GLY A 190 -11.99 6.30 20.19
C GLY A 190 -11.93 7.84 20.17
N ALA A 191 -10.96 8.39 19.45
CA ALA A 191 -10.78 9.84 19.33
C ALA A 191 -11.92 10.54 18.57
N MET A 192 -12.46 9.91 17.53
CA MET A 192 -13.53 10.47 16.69
C MET A 192 -14.91 10.35 17.35
N ALA A 193 -15.13 9.29 18.12
CA ALA A 193 -16.46 8.91 18.56
C ALA A 193 -16.73 9.24 20.05
N ASP A 194 -15.70 9.55 20.84
CA ASP A 194 -15.83 10.00 22.23
C ASP A 194 -15.56 11.49 22.39
N LYS A 195 -16.38 12.16 23.21
CA LYS A 195 -16.20 13.60 23.54
C LYS A 195 -15.05 13.87 24.53
N LYS A 196 -14.37 12.82 25.00
CA LYS A 196 -13.24 12.92 25.92
C LYS A 196 -11.96 12.65 25.14
N LEU A 197 -10.88 13.29 25.55
CA LEU A 197 -9.56 13.05 24.98
C LEU A 197 -9.21 11.56 25.17
N ALA A 198 -9.25 10.81 24.07
CA ALA A 198 -8.84 9.41 24.03
C ALA A 198 -7.34 9.34 23.77
N ALA A 199 -6.64 8.41 24.41
CA ALA A 199 -5.24 8.18 24.11
C ALA A 199 -5.10 7.50 22.75
N THR A 200 -4.13 7.93 21.94
CA THR A 200 -3.87 7.42 20.59
C THR A 200 -2.51 6.73 20.53
N ALA A 201 -2.25 5.82 21.47
CA ALA A 201 -0.93 5.24 21.70
C ALA A 201 -0.40 4.41 20.53
N ALA A 202 -1.25 3.76 19.73
CA ALA A 202 -0.85 3.06 18.51
C ALA A 202 -0.45 4.04 17.41
N ILE A 203 -1.20 5.14 17.24
CA ILE A 203 -0.86 6.22 16.29
C ILE A 203 0.43 6.93 16.71
N GLU A 204 0.65 7.15 18.01
CA GLU A 204 1.92 7.71 18.50
C GLU A 204 3.11 6.78 18.22
N ARG A 205 2.90 5.45 18.33
CA ARG A 205 3.96 4.45 18.05
C ARG A 205 4.27 4.29 16.56
N SER A 206 3.40 4.71 15.64
CA SER A 206 3.71 4.67 14.20
C SER A 206 4.66 5.79 13.76
N ILE A 207 4.93 6.77 14.63
CA ILE A 207 5.87 7.87 14.36
C ILE A 207 7.21 7.53 15.01
N SER A 208 8.05 6.75 14.32
CA SER A 208 9.37 6.35 14.81
C SER A 208 10.45 7.41 14.55
N GLY A 209 10.17 8.35 13.65
CA GLY A 209 11.06 9.42 13.21
C GLY A 209 11.69 9.15 11.85
N TRP A 210 12.05 10.24 11.17
CA TRP A 210 12.69 10.17 9.86
C TRP A 210 14.16 9.75 9.99
N PRO A 211 14.71 9.06 8.98
CA PRO A 211 16.15 8.86 8.89
C PRO A 211 16.91 10.20 8.82
N GLU A 212 18.22 10.14 9.05
CA GLU A 212 19.09 11.32 8.92
C GLU A 212 18.98 11.88 7.49
N ASN A 213 18.77 13.19 7.37
CA ASN A 213 18.71 13.85 6.07
C ASN A 213 20.12 13.83 5.44
N LEU A 214 20.24 13.11 4.32
CA LEU A 214 21.49 12.94 3.58
C LEU A 214 21.70 14.02 2.51
N PHE A 215 20.69 14.84 2.23
CA PHE A 215 20.78 15.91 1.24
C PHE A 215 21.65 17.06 1.75
N GLY A 216 22.61 17.49 0.92
CA GLY A 216 23.33 18.72 1.13
C GLY A 216 22.40 19.93 1.05
N PRO A 217 22.74 21.08 1.65
CA PRO A 217 21.87 22.27 1.67
C PRO A 217 21.47 22.83 0.30
N ASP A 218 22.21 22.46 -0.75
CA ASP A 218 22.03 22.93 -2.12
C ASP A 218 21.48 21.84 -3.06
N ASP A 219 21.26 20.63 -2.55
CA ASP A 219 20.75 19.50 -3.35
C ASP A 219 19.25 19.67 -3.60
N ASP A 220 18.82 19.35 -4.82
CA ASP A 220 17.40 19.24 -5.15
C ASP A 220 16.90 17.86 -4.67
N ALA A 221 16.22 17.83 -3.53
CA ALA A 221 15.70 16.61 -2.94
C ALA A 221 14.29 16.31 -3.43
N VAL A 222 14.03 15.04 -3.74
CA VAL A 222 12.69 14.50 -4.02
C VAL A 222 12.40 13.43 -2.99
N GLU A 223 11.39 13.67 -2.16
CA GLU A 223 11.06 12.78 -1.04
C GLU A 223 9.61 12.33 -1.11
N LEU A 224 9.39 11.01 -1.11
CA LEU A 224 8.06 10.44 -0.90
C LEU A 224 7.66 10.63 0.57
N ARG A 225 6.45 11.17 0.76
CA ARG A 225 5.80 11.34 2.06
C ARG A 225 4.34 10.93 1.96
N PHE A 226 3.74 10.66 3.11
CA PHE A 226 2.34 10.28 3.20
C PHE A 226 1.61 11.13 4.24
N LEU A 227 0.45 11.67 3.84
CA LEU A 227 -0.57 12.07 4.81
C LEU A 227 -1.36 10.83 5.21
N LEU A 228 -1.41 10.52 6.49
CA LEU A 228 -2.25 9.45 7.03
C LEU A 228 -3.49 10.05 7.68
N GLY A 229 -4.66 9.52 7.31
CA GLY A 229 -5.93 9.93 7.87
C GLY A 229 -6.87 8.77 8.18
N PHE A 230 -7.94 9.11 8.88
CA PHE A 230 -9.03 8.21 9.22
C PHE A 230 -10.36 8.88 8.87
N SER A 231 -11.26 8.15 8.20
CA SER A 231 -12.62 8.60 7.93
C SER A 231 -13.63 7.67 8.61
N LEU A 232 -14.59 8.26 9.32
CA LEU A 232 -15.68 7.58 10.02
C LEU A 232 -16.99 7.99 9.36
N LYS A 233 -17.71 7.01 8.83
CA LYS A 233 -18.95 7.19 8.07
C LYS A 233 -19.99 6.14 8.43
N ALA A 234 -21.24 6.38 8.05
CA ALA A 234 -22.27 5.35 8.15
C ALA A 234 -22.17 4.42 6.94
N THR A 235 -22.33 3.11 7.15
CA THR A 235 -22.28 2.12 6.05
C THR A 235 -23.42 2.27 5.05
N ASP A 236 -24.51 2.95 5.43
CA ASP A 236 -25.69 3.19 4.61
C ASP A 236 -25.72 4.59 3.96
N ASP A 237 -24.59 5.31 3.98
CA ASP A 237 -24.50 6.66 3.40
C ASP A 237 -24.44 6.58 1.87
N ALA A 238 -25.46 7.16 1.22
CA ALA A 238 -25.62 7.17 -0.23
C ALA A 238 -24.46 7.85 -0.98
N PHE A 239 -23.66 8.69 -0.32
CA PHE A 239 -22.46 9.27 -0.91
C PHE A 239 -21.45 8.20 -1.37
N TYR A 240 -21.39 7.07 -0.65
CA TYR A 240 -20.44 5.98 -0.92
C TYR A 240 -21.06 4.81 -1.68
N ALA A 241 -22.33 4.91 -2.05
CA ALA A 241 -23.01 3.87 -2.81
C ALA A 241 -22.51 3.90 -4.27
N VAL A 242 -21.61 2.98 -4.61
CA VAL A 242 -21.16 2.76 -5.99
C VAL A 242 -22.34 2.19 -6.80
N PRO A 243 -22.69 2.76 -7.95
CA PRO A 243 -23.72 2.20 -8.82
C PRO A 243 -23.39 0.78 -9.28
N GLU A 244 -24.40 -0.10 -9.37
CA GLU A 244 -24.22 -1.47 -9.90
C GLU A 244 -23.98 -1.50 -11.42
N ASP A 245 -24.43 -0.48 -12.14
CA ASP A 245 -24.21 -0.32 -13.58
C ASP A 245 -22.79 0.15 -13.85
N GLU A 246 -22.04 -0.59 -14.65
CA GLU A 246 -20.63 -0.35 -14.95
C GLU A 246 -20.37 1.06 -15.48
N ALA A 247 -21.17 1.53 -16.45
CA ALA A 247 -21.02 2.87 -17.00
C ALA A 247 -21.31 3.97 -15.97
N ALA A 248 -22.29 3.75 -15.09
CA ALA A 248 -22.55 4.66 -13.98
C ALA A 248 -21.44 4.61 -12.90
N ALA A 249 -20.84 3.45 -12.65
CA ALA A 249 -19.68 3.30 -11.76
C ALA A 249 -18.46 4.05 -12.31
N ASP A 250 -18.17 3.95 -13.61
CA ASP A 250 -17.11 4.71 -14.28
C ASP A 250 -17.31 6.22 -14.11
N VAL A 251 -18.53 6.71 -14.31
CA VAL A 251 -18.88 8.13 -14.09
C VAL A 251 -18.69 8.52 -12.62
N TYR A 252 -19.07 7.64 -11.68
CA TYR A 252 -18.91 7.87 -10.25
C TYR A 252 -17.42 8.01 -9.87
N PHE A 253 -16.58 7.08 -10.30
CA PHE A 253 -15.14 7.09 -10.02
C PHE A 253 -14.42 8.24 -10.74
N GLY A 254 -14.73 8.48 -12.01
CA GLY A 254 -14.16 9.61 -12.76
C GLY A 254 -14.51 10.97 -12.15
N ALA A 255 -15.73 11.12 -11.62
CA ALA A 255 -16.10 12.33 -10.89
C ALA A 255 -15.32 12.47 -9.56
N ARG A 256 -15.04 11.36 -8.86
CA ARG A 256 -14.24 11.36 -7.64
C ARG A 256 -12.78 11.73 -7.92
N GLU A 257 -12.21 11.19 -8.99
CA GLU A 257 -10.86 11.51 -9.47
C GLU A 257 -10.73 13.00 -9.84
N GLN A 258 -11.69 13.56 -10.57
CA GLN A 258 -11.71 14.99 -10.88
C GLN A 258 -11.75 15.87 -9.64
N ARG A 259 -12.54 15.49 -8.62
CA ARG A 259 -12.57 16.21 -7.33
C ARG A 259 -11.24 16.11 -6.61
N PHE A 260 -10.57 14.96 -6.67
CA PHE A 260 -9.23 14.79 -6.12
C PHE A 260 -8.22 15.70 -6.81
N HIS A 261 -8.18 15.75 -8.15
CA HIS A 261 -7.29 16.66 -8.86
C HIS A 261 -7.55 18.14 -8.53
N GLY A 262 -8.81 18.57 -8.44
CA GLY A 262 -9.13 19.93 -7.99
C GLY A 262 -8.70 20.20 -6.54
N TRP A 263 -8.82 19.19 -5.67
CA TRP A 263 -8.40 19.27 -4.28
C TRP A 263 -6.88 19.43 -4.15
N THR A 264 -6.06 18.71 -4.91
CA THR A 264 -4.60 18.80 -4.82
C THR A 264 -4.09 20.22 -5.10
N GLU A 265 -4.64 20.88 -6.12
CA GLU A 265 -4.33 22.28 -6.43
C GLU A 265 -4.75 23.23 -5.29
N GLN A 266 -5.94 23.03 -4.74
CA GLN A 266 -6.48 23.85 -3.65
C GLN A 266 -5.65 23.73 -2.36
N VAL A 267 -5.22 22.52 -2.01
CA VAL A 267 -4.55 22.25 -0.72
C VAL A 267 -3.04 22.36 -0.77
N ALA A 268 -2.42 22.36 -1.95
CA ALA A 268 -0.97 22.49 -2.06
C ALA A 268 -0.42 23.67 -1.23
N PRO A 269 -0.96 24.91 -1.30
CA PRO A 269 -0.50 26.01 -0.45
C PRO A 269 -0.64 25.76 1.06
N LEU A 270 -1.67 25.03 1.49
CA LEU A 270 -1.87 24.67 2.90
C LEU A 270 -0.82 23.65 3.34
N LEU A 271 -0.61 22.60 2.54
CA LEU A 271 0.38 21.59 2.85
C LEU A 271 1.81 22.16 2.84
N LYS A 272 2.13 23.11 1.95
CA LYS A 272 3.42 23.82 1.97
C LYS A 272 3.64 24.52 3.31
N ARG A 273 2.65 25.26 3.82
CA ARG A 273 2.70 25.88 5.17
C ARG A 273 2.85 24.85 6.29
N CYS A 274 2.29 23.66 6.11
CA CYS A 274 2.46 22.56 7.04
C CYS A 274 3.84 21.90 6.94
N LEU A 275 4.59 22.00 5.84
CA LEU A 275 5.85 21.27 5.69
C LEU A 275 7.08 22.11 6.01
N VAL A 276 7.03 23.42 5.72
CA VAL A 276 8.17 24.33 5.89
C VAL A 276 7.76 25.60 6.63
N THR A 277 8.62 26.10 7.51
CA THR A 277 8.38 27.30 8.33
C THR A 277 9.36 28.42 8.08
N ASP A 278 10.48 28.14 7.40
CA ASP A 278 11.53 29.11 7.07
C ASP A 278 11.29 29.84 5.74
N GLY A 279 10.16 29.57 5.08
CA GLY A 279 9.79 30.17 3.80
C GLY A 279 10.49 29.53 2.60
N SER A 280 11.14 28.39 2.77
CA SER A 280 11.73 27.63 1.65
C SER A 280 10.69 27.31 0.58
N GLU A 281 11.11 27.38 -0.68
CA GLU A 281 10.27 26.92 -1.78
C GLU A 281 10.22 25.39 -1.77
N ILE A 282 9.02 24.88 -1.91
CA ILE A 282 8.73 23.44 -2.01
C ILE A 282 7.68 23.25 -3.10
N ASP A 283 7.86 22.24 -3.93
CA ASP A 283 6.85 21.78 -4.87
C ASP A 283 6.27 20.42 -4.44
N LEU A 284 4.98 20.22 -4.73
CA LEU A 284 4.22 19.08 -4.22
C LEU A 284 3.49 18.39 -5.37
N HIS A 285 3.78 17.10 -5.55
CA HIS A 285 3.07 16.24 -6.49
C HIS A 285 2.33 15.15 -5.72
N PHE A 286 1.00 15.19 -5.76
CA PHE A 286 0.16 14.25 -5.04
C PHE A 286 -0.13 13.02 -5.89
N LEU A 287 -0.11 11.84 -5.28
CA LEU A 287 -0.66 10.63 -5.85
C LEU A 287 -2.08 10.42 -5.33
N TYR A 288 -2.89 9.70 -6.12
CA TYR A 288 -4.30 9.49 -5.80
C TYR A 288 -4.49 8.86 -4.43
N GLN A 289 -5.39 9.46 -3.63
CA GLN A 289 -5.79 8.97 -2.31
C GLN A 289 -6.35 7.56 -2.42
N ASP A 290 -5.98 6.70 -1.48
CA ASP A 290 -6.54 5.35 -1.38
C ASP A 290 -6.65 4.91 0.08
N LEU A 291 -7.25 3.74 0.30
CA LEU A 291 -7.09 3.05 1.58
C LEU A 291 -5.60 2.80 1.86
N PHE A 292 -5.26 2.56 3.13
CA PHE A 292 -3.88 2.56 3.61
C PHE A 292 -2.95 1.67 2.77
N HIS A 293 -3.31 0.42 2.51
CA HIS A 293 -2.45 -0.52 1.78
C HIS A 293 -2.32 -0.17 0.30
N GLY A 294 -3.44 0.07 -0.40
CA GLY A 294 -3.41 0.46 -1.81
C GLY A 294 -2.67 1.77 -2.06
N GLY A 295 -2.85 2.75 -1.17
CA GLY A 295 -2.17 4.04 -1.27
C GLY A 295 -0.68 3.93 -0.94
N LYS A 296 -0.31 3.09 0.04
CA LYS A 296 1.08 2.73 0.33
C LYS A 296 1.74 2.10 -0.89
N GLU A 297 1.13 1.06 -1.46
CA GLU A 297 1.66 0.34 -2.62
C GLU A 297 1.85 1.28 -3.82
N ARG A 298 0.85 2.11 -4.13
CA ARG A 298 0.95 3.12 -5.20
C ARG A 298 2.11 4.10 -4.97
N GLY A 299 2.27 4.60 -3.75
CA GLY A 299 3.37 5.49 -3.40
C GLY A 299 4.74 4.84 -3.59
N ILE A 300 4.88 3.59 -3.14
CA ILE A 300 6.12 2.83 -3.26
C ILE A 300 6.45 2.52 -4.73
N ALA A 301 5.46 2.07 -5.50
CA ALA A 301 5.63 1.76 -6.91
C ALA A 301 6.13 2.99 -7.69
N GLU A 302 5.49 4.15 -7.50
CA GLU A 302 5.90 5.39 -8.17
C GLU A 302 7.29 5.86 -7.73
N TYR A 303 7.62 5.73 -6.44
CA TYR A 303 8.96 6.08 -5.93
C TYR A 303 10.06 5.26 -6.60
N PHE A 304 9.88 3.95 -6.75
CA PHE A 304 10.85 3.11 -7.44
C PHE A 304 10.91 3.40 -8.95
N THR A 305 9.80 3.77 -9.58
CA THR A 305 9.81 4.24 -10.98
C THR A 305 10.64 5.52 -11.14
N LEU A 306 10.46 6.51 -10.27
CA LEU A 306 11.25 7.75 -10.30
C LEU A 306 12.73 7.50 -9.97
N GLN A 307 13.03 6.63 -9.01
CA GLN A 307 14.40 6.22 -8.71
C GLN A 307 15.05 5.58 -9.94
N MET A 308 14.35 4.66 -10.60
CA MET A 308 14.82 4.02 -11.82
C MET A 308 15.12 5.06 -12.90
N MET A 309 14.19 5.98 -13.18
CA MET A 309 14.41 7.06 -14.15
C MET A 309 15.63 7.91 -13.81
N SER A 310 15.85 8.20 -12.53
CA SER A 310 17.01 8.98 -12.06
C SER A 310 18.32 8.25 -12.28
N GLU A 311 18.41 6.97 -11.89
CA GLU A 311 19.60 6.12 -12.07
C GLU A 311 19.96 5.96 -13.55
N LEU A 312 18.95 5.76 -14.40
CA LEU A 312 19.11 5.61 -15.84
C LEU A 312 19.58 6.91 -16.50
N ASN A 313 19.00 8.06 -16.14
CA ASN A 313 19.46 9.37 -16.60
C ASN A 313 20.89 9.66 -16.16
N HIS A 314 21.22 9.36 -14.91
CA HIS A 314 22.57 9.54 -14.40
C HIS A 314 23.59 8.72 -15.20
N GLY A 315 23.27 7.46 -15.52
CA GLY A 315 24.14 6.64 -16.36
C GLY A 315 24.30 7.18 -17.78
N LEU A 316 23.24 7.70 -18.40
CA LEU A 316 23.31 8.38 -19.70
C LEU A 316 24.25 9.59 -19.66
N ASP A 317 24.11 10.44 -18.64
CA ASP A 317 24.94 11.63 -18.45
C ASP A 317 26.42 11.27 -18.19
N GLN A 318 26.68 10.30 -17.33
CA GLN A 318 28.04 9.81 -17.05
C GLN A 318 28.76 9.33 -18.32
N HIS A 319 28.02 8.69 -19.23
CA HIS A 319 28.55 8.18 -20.49
C HIS A 319 28.47 9.19 -21.65
N GLY A 320 27.85 10.36 -21.44
CA GLY A 320 27.67 11.39 -22.47
C GLY A 320 26.81 10.91 -23.65
N VAL A 321 25.87 10.00 -23.40
CA VAL A 321 24.99 9.42 -24.42
C VAL A 321 23.65 10.14 -24.40
N ALA A 322 23.22 10.65 -25.55
CA ALA A 322 21.87 11.20 -25.67
C ALA A 322 20.82 10.09 -25.45
N PRO A 323 19.72 10.33 -24.72
CA PRO A 323 18.72 9.31 -24.44
C PRO A 323 18.16 8.64 -25.71
N SER A 324 17.97 9.40 -26.79
CA SER A 324 17.48 8.89 -28.09
C SER A 324 18.45 7.93 -28.78
N ASP A 325 19.70 7.90 -28.35
CA ASP A 325 20.76 7.04 -28.89
C ASP A 325 20.96 5.77 -28.04
N ALA A 326 20.24 5.63 -26.93
CA ALA A 326 20.25 4.43 -26.10
C ALA A 326 19.11 3.47 -26.46
N SER A 327 19.31 2.20 -26.16
CA SER A 327 18.27 1.17 -26.15
C SER A 327 18.13 0.57 -24.75
N ALA A 328 16.89 0.30 -24.37
CA ALA A 328 16.55 -0.36 -23.12
C ALA A 328 16.22 -1.83 -23.35
N VAL A 329 16.62 -2.69 -22.42
CA VAL A 329 16.11 -4.05 -22.29
C VAL A 329 15.47 -4.17 -20.92
N VAL A 330 14.19 -4.52 -20.87
CA VAL A 330 13.40 -4.72 -19.64
C VAL A 330 13.01 -6.19 -19.48
N GLY A 331 12.88 -6.67 -18.25
CA GLY A 331 12.40 -8.02 -17.99
C GLY A 331 12.61 -8.45 -16.55
N PRO A 332 12.02 -9.58 -16.14
CA PRO A 332 12.11 -10.06 -14.78
C PRO A 332 13.52 -10.58 -14.47
N ALA A 333 13.98 -10.33 -13.25
CA ALA A 333 15.24 -10.83 -12.73
C ALA A 333 15.03 -11.38 -11.31
N ASP A 334 15.75 -12.44 -10.97
CA ASP A 334 15.87 -12.92 -9.59
C ASP A 334 17.13 -12.29 -8.98
N VAL A 335 16.94 -11.48 -7.95
CA VAL A 335 18.01 -10.87 -7.17
C VAL A 335 17.92 -11.41 -5.74
N ARG A 336 18.73 -12.44 -5.47
CA ARG A 336 18.85 -13.06 -4.13
C ARG A 336 17.52 -13.65 -3.61
N GLY A 337 16.70 -14.17 -4.50
CA GLY A 337 15.39 -14.75 -4.19
C GLY A 337 14.23 -13.76 -4.27
N GLU A 338 14.50 -12.49 -4.57
CA GLU A 338 13.47 -11.48 -4.81
C GLU A 338 13.30 -11.25 -6.30
N MET A 339 12.05 -11.27 -6.76
CA MET A 339 11.72 -10.93 -8.13
C MET A 339 11.69 -9.42 -8.30
N VAL A 340 12.45 -8.92 -9.26
CA VAL A 340 12.50 -7.50 -9.64
C VAL A 340 12.29 -7.36 -11.13
N LEU A 341 11.83 -6.19 -11.55
CA LEU A 341 11.87 -5.77 -12.94
C LEU A 341 13.18 -5.01 -13.16
N ARG A 342 14.08 -5.57 -13.98
CA ARG A 342 15.36 -4.96 -14.31
C ARG A 342 15.27 -4.24 -15.64
N VAL A 343 15.86 -3.04 -15.70
CA VAL A 343 16.06 -2.27 -16.92
C VAL A 343 17.56 -2.04 -17.13
N ASN A 344 18.08 -2.52 -18.26
CA ASN A 344 19.45 -2.23 -18.69
C ASN A 344 19.44 -1.28 -19.88
N LEU A 345 20.23 -0.21 -19.82
CA LEU A 345 20.50 0.66 -20.95
C LEU A 345 21.79 0.25 -21.67
N TYR A 346 21.73 0.30 -23.00
CA TYR A 346 22.86 0.04 -23.88
C TYR A 346 23.02 1.17 -24.89
N SER A 347 24.25 1.45 -25.28
CA SER A 347 24.57 2.32 -26.41
C SER A 347 24.27 1.63 -27.75
N LYS A 348 24.30 2.39 -28.85
CA LYS A 348 24.21 1.84 -30.23
C LYS A 348 25.22 0.73 -30.53
N ASP A 349 26.40 0.78 -29.90
CA ASP A 349 27.45 -0.22 -30.08
C ASP A 349 27.27 -1.44 -29.16
N GLY A 350 26.20 -1.48 -28.36
CA GLY A 350 25.88 -2.57 -27.44
C GLY A 350 26.63 -2.52 -26.11
N ALA A 351 27.38 -1.45 -25.81
CA ALA A 351 28.00 -1.27 -24.50
C ALA A 351 26.96 -0.90 -23.45
N ALA A 352 26.99 -1.56 -22.28
CA ALA A 352 26.12 -1.25 -21.16
C ALA A 352 26.41 0.15 -20.59
N LEU A 353 25.36 0.93 -20.34
CA LEU A 353 25.41 2.31 -19.88
C LEU A 353 24.93 2.43 -18.44
N ALA A 354 23.82 1.76 -18.13
CA ALA A 354 23.18 1.81 -16.81
C ALA A 354 22.37 0.53 -16.59
N SER A 355 22.14 0.20 -15.33
CA SER A 355 21.22 -0.85 -14.91
C SER A 355 20.46 -0.32 -13.70
N SER A 356 19.16 -0.55 -13.67
CA SER A 356 18.29 -0.20 -12.55
C SER A 356 17.25 -1.29 -12.36
N GLU A 357 16.74 -1.39 -11.14
CA GLU A 357 15.84 -2.44 -10.68
C GLU A 357 14.71 -1.81 -9.87
N LYS A 358 13.48 -2.24 -10.13
CA LYS A 358 12.33 -1.94 -9.27
C LYS A 358 11.67 -3.23 -8.79
N PRO A 359 11.07 -3.27 -7.59
CA PRO A 359 10.35 -4.46 -7.12
C PRO A 359 9.29 -4.90 -8.13
N LEU A 360 9.14 -6.21 -8.33
CA LEU A 360 8.08 -6.80 -9.13
C LEU A 360 7.16 -7.59 -8.21
N ALA A 361 5.92 -7.12 -8.05
CA ALA A 361 4.96 -7.77 -7.16
C ALA A 361 4.64 -9.20 -7.63
N ALA A 362 4.39 -10.09 -6.67
CA ALA A 362 3.96 -11.44 -6.99
C ALA A 362 2.63 -11.37 -7.75
N GLY A 363 2.48 -12.15 -8.83
CA GLY A 363 1.28 -12.11 -9.66
C GLY A 363 1.03 -10.77 -10.37
N ALA A 364 2.00 -9.85 -10.44
CA ALA A 364 1.87 -8.66 -11.29
C ALA A 364 1.67 -9.08 -12.77
N ASP A 365 0.88 -8.32 -13.51
CA ASP A 365 0.83 -8.46 -14.96
C ASP A 365 2.13 -7.89 -15.54
N LEU A 366 3.03 -8.79 -15.93
CA LEU A 366 4.34 -8.41 -16.46
C LEU A 366 4.22 -7.51 -17.70
N GLN A 367 3.16 -7.65 -18.50
CA GLN A 367 2.96 -6.80 -19.67
C GLN A 367 2.67 -5.36 -19.24
N MET A 368 1.75 -5.17 -18.30
CA MET A 368 1.43 -3.86 -17.75
C MET A 368 2.66 -3.18 -17.12
N GLU A 369 3.45 -3.94 -16.36
CA GLU A 369 4.69 -3.45 -15.75
C GLU A 369 5.74 -3.01 -16.78
N VAL A 370 5.80 -3.71 -17.92
CA VAL A 370 6.67 -3.35 -19.06
C VAL A 370 6.14 -2.10 -19.76
N ASP A 371 4.83 -1.99 -19.96
CA ASP A 371 4.18 -0.84 -20.61
C ASP A 371 4.41 0.44 -19.79
N ASP A 372 4.17 0.38 -18.47
CA ASP A 372 4.43 1.49 -17.55
C ASP A 372 5.92 1.89 -17.54
N THR A 373 6.81 0.90 -17.55
CA THR A 373 8.26 1.14 -17.63
C THR A 373 8.64 1.81 -18.97
N TYR A 374 8.00 1.42 -20.06
CA TYR A 374 8.24 2.03 -21.36
C TYR A 374 7.80 3.49 -21.39
N ASP A 375 6.62 3.80 -20.85
CA ASP A 375 6.14 5.18 -20.78
C ASP A 375 7.06 6.05 -19.90
N ALA A 376 7.52 5.52 -18.76
CA ALA A 376 8.54 6.17 -17.92
C ALA A 376 9.84 6.44 -18.71
N LEU A 377 10.36 5.44 -19.44
CA LEU A 377 11.56 5.59 -20.28
C LEU A 377 11.38 6.64 -21.39
N ARG A 378 10.19 6.76 -21.96
CA ARG A 378 9.89 7.77 -22.98
C ARG A 378 9.93 9.19 -22.41
N THR A 379 9.56 9.40 -21.14
CA THR A 379 9.64 10.72 -20.51
C THR A 379 11.08 11.24 -20.42
N ILE A 380 12.06 10.33 -20.29
CA ILE A 380 13.49 10.66 -20.29
C ILE A 380 14.12 10.61 -21.69
N GLY A 381 13.34 10.29 -22.73
CA GLY A 381 13.75 10.33 -24.13
C GLY A 381 14.32 9.01 -24.68
N VAL A 382 14.26 7.91 -23.92
CA VAL A 382 14.63 6.57 -24.43
C VAL A 382 13.43 5.95 -25.12
N THR A 383 13.52 5.74 -26.43
CA THR A 383 12.37 5.30 -27.26
C THR A 383 12.53 3.91 -27.85
N THR A 384 13.68 3.26 -27.66
CA THR A 384 13.93 1.92 -28.18
C THR A 384 13.90 0.93 -27.02
N LEU A 385 12.90 0.04 -27.00
CA LEU A 385 12.72 -0.96 -25.96
C LEU A 385 12.75 -2.38 -26.56
N ALA A 386 13.33 -3.30 -25.81
CA ALA A 386 13.20 -4.74 -26.01
C ALA A 386 12.85 -5.40 -24.67
N VAL A 387 12.18 -6.56 -24.73
CA VAL A 387 11.78 -7.33 -23.55
C VAL A 387 12.58 -8.63 -23.50
N ALA A 388 13.13 -8.95 -22.34
CA ALA A 388 13.79 -10.22 -22.05
C ALA A 388 12.84 -11.12 -21.28
N VAL A 389 12.86 -12.43 -21.57
CA VAL A 389 12.10 -13.42 -20.77
C VAL A 389 12.65 -13.51 -19.35
N ARG A 390 13.97 -13.34 -19.18
CA ARG A 390 14.64 -13.29 -17.88
C ARG A 390 16.01 -12.64 -17.99
N PHE A 391 16.54 -12.17 -16.87
CA PHE A 391 17.96 -11.87 -16.71
C PHE A 391 18.70 -13.02 -16.02
N GLU A 392 19.91 -13.31 -16.49
CA GLU A 392 20.82 -14.25 -15.85
C GLU A 392 21.50 -13.61 -14.62
N ALA A 393 22.13 -14.43 -13.78
CA ALA A 393 22.81 -13.98 -12.55
C ALA A 393 23.97 -12.98 -12.81
N ASP A 394 24.53 -12.95 -14.02
CA ASP A 394 25.57 -11.99 -14.43
C ASP A 394 24.99 -10.67 -14.98
N GLY A 395 23.67 -10.51 -14.93
CA GLY A 395 22.97 -9.31 -15.39
C GLY A 395 22.68 -9.26 -16.87
N ARG A 396 22.97 -10.33 -17.63
CA ARG A 396 22.69 -10.37 -19.06
C ARG A 396 21.24 -10.78 -19.37
N PRO A 397 20.58 -10.10 -20.32
CA PRO A 397 19.25 -10.49 -20.73
C PRO A 397 19.27 -11.77 -21.58
N SER A 398 18.26 -12.60 -21.41
CA SER A 398 18.06 -13.87 -22.12
C SER A 398 16.76 -13.82 -22.93
N GLU A 399 16.78 -14.41 -24.12
CA GLU A 399 15.61 -14.49 -25.03
C GLU A 399 14.97 -13.12 -25.31
N VAL A 400 15.78 -12.16 -25.75
CA VAL A 400 15.36 -10.78 -26.01
C VAL A 400 14.50 -10.68 -27.27
N GLN A 401 13.36 -10.01 -27.16
CA GLN A 401 12.41 -9.75 -28.23
C GLN A 401 12.18 -8.24 -28.35
N ALA A 402 11.94 -7.76 -29.57
CA ALA A 402 11.58 -6.36 -29.75
C ALA A 402 10.23 -6.09 -29.09
N TYR A 403 10.11 -4.96 -28.38
CA TYR A 403 8.83 -4.53 -27.82
C TYR A 403 7.98 -3.95 -28.94
N GLU A 404 6.82 -4.55 -29.20
CA GLU A 404 5.83 -4.02 -30.14
C GLU A 404 4.75 -3.30 -29.33
N VAL A 405 4.55 -2.01 -29.61
CA VAL A 405 3.49 -1.22 -28.96
C VAL A 405 2.14 -1.78 -29.41
N ALA A 406 1.32 -2.22 -28.46
CA ALA A 406 -0.03 -2.75 -28.71
C ALA A 406 -1.01 -1.67 -29.17
#